data_AF-A0A2S9VGC9-F1
#
_entry.id   AF-A0A2S9VGC9-F1
#
_cell.length_a   1.000
_cell.length_b   1.000
_cell.length_c   1.000
_cell.angle_alpha   90.00
_cell.angle_beta   90.00
_cell.angle_gamma   90.00
#
_symmetry.space_group_name_H-M   'P 1'
#
loop_
_entity.id
_entity.type
_entity.pdbx_description
1 polymer ?
#
loop_
_entity_poly.entity_id
_entity_poly.type
_entity_poly.pdbx_seq_one_letter_code
_entity_poly.pdbx_strand_id
1 'polypeptide(L)' 'MNKDTLINNALHYSAVIISAGLAYFTVFFILLSLEVEADRALHWSLFASLITALATLFFKMVVAPLRTRDHDRE' A
#
# COMPACT_ATOMS: atom_id res chain seq x y z
N MET A 1 -15.54 -17.05 3.57
CA MET A 1 -15.57 -15.59 3.86
C MET A 1 -16.68 -14.94 3.04
N ASN A 2 -17.53 -14.06 3.56
CA ASN A 2 -18.62 -13.43 2.79
C ASN A 2 -18.06 -12.35 1.82
N LYS A 3 -18.74 -12.07 0.69
CA LYS A 3 -18.34 -11.06 -0.30
C LYS A 3 -18.27 -9.66 0.32
N ASP A 4 -19.19 -9.36 1.23
CA ASP A 4 -19.22 -8.09 1.97
C ASP A 4 -18.01 -7.94 2.91
N THR A 5 -17.58 -9.04 3.55
CA THR A 5 -16.37 -9.06 4.39
C THR A 5 -15.11 -8.78 3.56
N LEU A 6 -15.06 -9.30 2.32
CA LEU A 6 -13.96 -9.07 1.39
C LEU A 6 -13.89 -7.61 0.92
N ILE A 7 -15.03 -7.03 0.54
CA ILE A 7 -15.13 -5.62 0.12
C ILE A 7 -14.76 -4.70 1.28
N ASN A 8 -15.25 -4.98 2.49
CA ASN A 8 -14.92 -4.21 3.68
C ASN A 8 -13.41 -4.27 4.00
N ASN A 9 -12.81 -5.46 3.93
CA ASN A 9 -11.37 -5.61 4.12
C ASN A 9 -10.59 -4.86 3.03
N ALA A 10 -11.02 -4.92 1.78
CA ALA A 10 -10.39 -4.19 0.68
C ALA A 10 -10.40 -2.68 0.90
N LEU A 11 -11.55 -2.12 1.30
CA LEU A 11 -11.69 -0.70 1.60
C LEU A 11 -10.88 -0.29 2.83
N HIS A 12 -10.84 -1.12 3.86
CA HIS A 12 -10.08 -0.85 5.06
C HIS A 12 -8.56 -0.85 4.80
N TYR A 13 -8.06 -1.88 4.11
CA TYR A 13 -6.63 -1.98 3.80
C TYR A 13 -6.17 -0.96 2.77
N SER A 14 -7.00 -0.61 1.78
CA SER A 14 -6.63 0.44 0.80
C SER A 14 -6.48 1.80 1.48
N ALA A 15 -7.35 2.15 2.42
CA ALA A 15 -7.24 3.38 3.20
C ALA A 15 -5.96 3.43 4.04
N VAL A 16 -5.57 2.32 4.67
CA VAL A 16 -4.32 2.20 5.44
C VAL A 16 -3.10 2.36 4.54
N ILE A 17 -3.11 1.73 3.36
CA ILE A 17 -2.02 1.80 2.39
C ILE A 17 -1.83 3.21 1.86
N ILE A 18 -2.92 3.87 1.48
CA ILE A 18 -2.91 5.26 0.99
C ILE A 18 -2.40 6.19 2.08
N SER A 19 -2.87 6.01 3.33
CA SER A 19 -2.45 6.82 4.47
C SER A 19 -0.96 6.65 4.79
N ALA A 20 -0.44 5.42 4.73
CA ALA A 20 0.99 5.14 4.94
C ALA A 20 1.86 5.76 3.83
N GLY A 21 1.43 5.67 2.57
CA GLY A 21 2.11 6.31 1.44
C GLY A 21 2.14 7.85 1.57
N LEU A 22 1.01 8.46 1.95
CA LEU A 22 0.91 9.90 2.19
C LEU A 22 1.80 10.35 3.35
N ALA A 23 1.80 9.63 4.48
CA ALA A 23 2.64 9.97 5.62
C ALA A 23 4.14 9.98 5.26
N TYR A 24 4.59 8.97 4.51
CA TYR A 24 5.97 8.92 4.04
C TYR A 24 6.29 10.07 3.08
N PHE A 25 5.38 10.38 2.16
CA PHE A 25 5.52 11.50 1.22
C PHE A 25 5.64 12.84 1.94
N THR A 26 4.83 13.06 2.99
CA THR A 26 4.89 14.26 3.84
C THR A 26 6.23 14.36 4.56
N VAL A 27 6.73 13.28 5.17
CA VAL A 27 8.05 13.27 5.84
C VAL A 27 9.17 13.59 4.85
N PHE A 28 9.14 13.00 3.65
CA PHE A 28 10.13 13.32 2.60
C PHE A 28 10.12 14.79 2.21
N PHE A 29 8.95 15.38 1.99
CA PHE A 29 8.84 16.80 1.65
C PHE A 29 9.31 17.71 2.78
N ILE A 30 8.99 17.39 4.04
CA ILE A 30 9.48 18.14 5.21
C ILE A 30 11.02 18.09 5.26
N LEU A 31 11.63 16.92 5.08
CA LEU A 31 13.09 16.77 5.07
C LEU A 31 13.73 17.54 3.91
N LEU A 32 13.10 17.53 2.73
CA LEU A 32 13.54 18.32 1.57
C LEU A 32 13.45 19.83 1.84
N SER A 33 12.38 20.29 2.49
CA SER A 33 12.17 21.69 2.86
C SER A 33 13.12 22.16 3.98
N LEU A 34 13.65 21.24 4.78
CA LEU A 34 14.64 21.51 5.82
C LEU A 34 16.10 21.43 5.30
N GLU A 35 16.30 21.29 3.98
CA GLU A 35 17.61 21.13 3.34
C GLU A 35 18.45 19.98 3.93
N VAL A 36 17.79 18.97 4.50
CA VAL A 36 18.47 17.79 5.01
C VAL A 36 19.01 17.00 3.82
N GLU A 37 20.32 17.02 3.60
CA GLU A 37 21.05 16.29 2.54
C GLU A 37 21.05 14.77 2.74
N ALA A 38 19.94 14.18 3.13
CA ALA A 38 19.75 12.75 2.97
C ALA A 38 19.65 12.45 1.47
N ASP A 39 20.44 11.48 0.98
CA ASP A 39 20.53 11.11 -0.43
C ASP A 39 19.11 10.94 -1.02
N ARG A 40 18.77 11.83 -1.96
CA ARG A 40 17.46 11.90 -2.59
C ARG A 40 17.08 10.54 -3.19
N ALA A 41 18.05 9.78 -3.69
CA ALA A 41 17.84 8.45 -4.25
C ALA A 41 17.40 7.44 -3.17
N LEU A 42 17.91 7.56 -1.95
CA LEU A 42 17.56 6.70 -0.82
C LEU A 42 16.10 6.93 -0.40
N HIS A 43 15.65 8.18 -0.37
CA HIS A 43 14.24 8.47 -0.07
C HIS A 43 13.26 7.96 -1.14
N TRP A 44 13.60 8.12 -2.41
CA TRP A 44 12.81 7.57 -3.52
C TRP A 44 12.77 6.04 -3.48
N SER A 45 13.90 5.38 -3.17
CA SER A 45 14.01 3.94 -2.99
C SER A 45 13.11 3.43 -1.86
N LEU A 46 13.15 4.09 -0.69
CA LEU A 46 12.31 3.75 0.45
C LEU A 46 10.82 3.98 0.15
N PHE A 47 10.46 5.06 -0.53
CA PHE A 47 9.08 5.30 -0.96
C PHE A 47 8.58 4.20 -1.90
N ALA A 48 9.35 3.89 -2.94
CA ALA A 48 9.00 2.84 -3.90
C ALA A 48 8.87 1.47 -3.21
N SER A 49 9.75 1.17 -2.25
CA SER A 49 9.74 -0.07 -1.46
C SER A 49 8.48 -0.16 -0.59
N LEU A 50 8.12 0.94 0.09
CA LEU A 50 6.92 1.01 0.92
C LEU A 50 5.65 0.80 0.07
N ILE A 51 5.52 1.51 -1.05
CA ILE A 51 4.38 1.36 -1.97
C ILE A 51 4.29 -0.08 -2.50
N THR A 52 5.42 -0.68 -2.87
CA THR A 52 5.47 -2.07 -3.37
C THR A 52 5.05 -3.08 -2.31
N ALA A 53 5.53 -2.92 -1.07
CA ALA A 53 5.18 -3.81 0.04
C ALA A 53 3.68 -3.72 0.37
N LEU A 54 3.14 -2.50 0.41
CA LEU A 54 1.73 -2.25 0.65
C LEU A 54 0.83 -2.80 -0.47
N ALA A 55 1.20 -2.58 -1.73
CA ALA A 55 0.49 -3.15 -2.87
C ALA A 55 0.50 -4.69 -2.83
N THR A 56 1.64 -5.30 -2.48
CA THR A 56 1.77 -6.75 -2.32
C THR A 56 0.84 -7.29 -1.23
N LEU A 57 0.75 -6.60 -0.09
CA LEU A 57 -0.19 -6.94 0.98
C LEU A 57 -1.63 -6.85 0.51
N PHE A 58 -1.99 -5.80 -0.24
CA PHE A 58 -3.33 -5.66 -0.82
C PHE A 58 -3.66 -6.83 -1.77
N PHE A 59 -2.76 -7.14 -2.71
CA PHE A 59 -2.96 -8.26 -3.63
C PHE A 59 -3.15 -9.59 -2.88
N LYS A 60 -2.34 -9.83 -1.84
CA LYS A 60 -2.43 -11.06 -1.04
C LYS A 60 -3.72 -11.15 -0.23
N MET A 61 -4.15 -10.05 0.41
CA MET A 61 -5.32 -10.06 1.30
C MET A 61 -6.65 -9.91 0.58
N VAL A 62 -6.65 -9.26 -0.59
CA VAL A 62 -7.88 -8.88 -1.29
C VAL A 62 -8.02 -9.64 -2.61
N VAL A 63 -7.02 -9.55 -3.49
CA VAL A 63 -7.15 -10.03 -4.87
C VAL A 63 -7.01 -11.54 -4.98
N ALA A 64 -6.02 -12.15 -4.31
CA ALA A 64 -5.82 -13.60 -4.36
C ALA A 64 -7.02 -14.42 -3.82
N PRO A 65 -7.68 -14.02 -2.71
CA PRO A 65 -8.91 -14.66 -2.25
C PRO A 65 -10.13 -14.44 -3.16
N LEU A 66 -10.16 -13.37 -3.97
CA LEU A 66 -11.22 -13.16 -4.96
C LEU A 66 -11.03 -14.08 -6.17
N ARG A 67 -9.79 -14.19 -6.68
CA ARG A 67 -9.46 -15.02 -7.86
C ARG A 67 -9.67 -16.52 -7.63
N THR A 68 -9.31 -17.02 -6.44
CA THR A 68 -9.53 -18.44 -6.09
C THR A 68 -11.02 -18.78 -6.05
N ARG A 69 -11.86 -17.85 -5.61
CA ARG A 69 -13.30 -18.08 -5.46
C ARG A 69 -14.08 -18.03 -6.77
N ASP A 70 -13.63 -17.26 -7.76
CA ASP A 70 -14.20 -17.33 -9.11
C ASP A 70 -13.86 -18.68 -9.76
N HIS A 71 -12.67 -19.23 -9.49
CA HIS A 71 -12.26 -20.52 -10.06
C HIS A 71 -13.00 -21.72 -9.44
N ASP A 72 -13.39 -21.65 -8.16
CA ASP A 72 -14.20 -22.68 -7.49
C ASP A 72 -15.71 -22.63 -7.86
N ARG A 73 -16.12 -21.63 -8.66
CA ARG A 73 -17.52 -21.42 -9.08
C ARG A 73 -17.80 -21.78 -10.54
N GLU A 74 -16.76 -22.08 -11.31
CA GLU A 74 -16.83 -22.70 -12.65
C GLU A 74 -16.83 -24.24 -12.52
#